data_AF-A0A2V6D4X9-F1
#
_entry.id   AF-A0A2V6D4X9-F1
#
_cell.length_a   1.000
_cell.length_b   1.000
_cell.length_c   1.000
_cell.angle_alpha   90.00
_cell.angle_beta   90.00
_cell.angle_gamma   90.00
#
_symmetry.space_group_name_H-M   'P 1'
#
loop_
_entity.id
_entity.type
_entity.pdbx_description
1 polymer ?
#
loop_
_entity_poly.entity_id
_entity_poly.type
_entity_poly.pdbx_seq_one_letter_code
_entity_poly.pdbx_strand_id
1 'polypeptide(L)' 'MKIAAAQIGCTPGDLEANLRTVNDFASRAKDSGAELIVFPEMIDTGYSMPVIQKHATSWSEGAVPQLQKTAKQLSLAI' A
#
# COMPACT_ATOMS: atom_id res chain seq x y z
N MET A 1 20.82 2.70 4.88
CA MET A 1 19.67 1.80 4.67
C MET A 1 18.78 1.79 5.90
N LYS A 2 17.75 2.64 5.90
CA LYS A 2 16.68 2.63 6.91
C LYS A 2 15.40 2.06 6.27
N ILE A 3 14.77 1.11 6.95
CA ILE A 3 13.58 0.39 6.45
C ILE A 3 12.42 0.64 7.43
N ALA A 4 11.23 0.91 6.90
CA ALA A 4 9.99 0.98 7.63
C ALA A 4 9.14 -0.28 7.40
N ALA A 5 8.46 -0.76 8.43
CA ALA A 5 7.45 -1.80 8.32
C ALA A 5 6.11 -1.23 8.77
N ALA A 6 5.14 -1.16 7.86
CA ALA A 6 3.82 -0.65 8.16
C ALA A 6 2.97 -1.75 8.80
N GLN A 7 2.63 -1.58 10.08
CA GLN A 7 1.61 -2.40 10.73
C GLN A 7 0.29 -1.63 10.74
N ILE A 8 -0.59 -1.98 9.80
CA ILE A 8 -1.82 -1.23 9.51
C ILE A 8 -3.03 -2.16 9.39
N GLY A 9 -4.22 -1.63 9.69
CA GLY A 9 -5.49 -2.28 9.37
C GLY A 9 -5.93 -1.91 7.95
N CYS A 10 -6.51 -2.87 7.22
CA CYS A 10 -7.12 -2.64 5.91
C CYS A 10 -8.64 -2.66 6.03
N THR A 11 -9.32 -1.86 5.20
CA THR A 11 -10.77 -1.86 5.05
C THR A 11 -11.14 -2.86 3.95
N PRO A 12 -11.84 -3.98 4.27
CA PRO A 12 -12.14 -5.00 3.28
C PRO A 12 -12.95 -4.46 2.09
N GLY A 13 -12.40 -4.59 0.88
CA GLY A 13 -13.05 -4.23 -0.38
C GLY A 13 -13.03 -2.73 -0.73
N ASP A 14 -12.46 -1.88 0.12
CA ASP A 14 -12.33 -0.44 -0.13
C ASP A 14 -10.89 -0.08 -0.54
N LEU A 15 -10.63 -0.21 -1.86
CA LEU A 15 -9.34 0.09 -2.45
C LEU A 15 -8.89 1.53 -2.16
N GLU A 16 -9.80 2.50 -2.22
CA GLU A 16 -9.47 3.90 -2.03
C GLU A 16 -9.09 4.20 -0.57
N ALA A 17 -9.79 3.63 0.40
CA ALA A 17 -9.42 3.75 1.82
C ALA A 17 -8.06 3.11 2.13
N ASN A 18 -7.80 1.95 1.53
CA ASN A 18 -6.55 1.24 1.70
C ASN A 18 -5.37 2.02 1.08
N LEU A 19 -5.54 2.55 -0.14
CA LEU A 19 -4.51 3.39 -0.79
C LEU A 19 -4.27 4.70 -0.04
N ARG A 20 -5.29 5.32 0.54
CA ARG A 20 -5.10 6.48 1.43
C ARG A 20 -4.21 6.14 2.63
N THR A 21 -4.45 4.97 3.25
CA THR A 21 -3.66 4.49 4.39
C THR A 21 -2.21 4.21 3.99
N VAL A 22 -2.01 3.56 2.84
CA VAL A 22 -0.67 3.31 2.26
C VAL A 22 0.08 4.62 2.02
N ASN A 23 -0.58 5.61 1.41
CA ASN A 23 0.03 6.90 1.13
C ASN A 23 0.44 7.66 2.41
N ASP A 24 -0.39 7.63 3.46
CA ASP A 24 -0.05 8.21 4.77
C ASP A 24 1.21 7.56 5.36
N PHE A 25 1.24 6.23 5.41
CA PHE A 25 2.37 5.50 5.98
C PHE A 25 3.64 5.62 5.14
N ALA A 26 3.52 5.66 3.81
CA ALA A 26 4.66 5.93 2.93
C ALA A 26 5.22 7.34 3.15
N SER A 27 4.37 8.36 3.29
CA SER A 27 4.81 9.72 3.63
C SER A 27 5.55 9.75 4.96
N ARG A 28 4.97 9.15 6.00
CA ARG A 28 5.59 9.09 7.34
C ARG A 28 6.92 8.35 7.35
N ALA A 29 7.04 7.27 6.56
CA ALA A 29 8.30 6.56 6.39
C ALA A 29 9.35 7.43 5.70
N LYS A 30 8.96 8.16 4.64
CA LYS A 30 9.85 9.10 3.96
C LYS A 30 10.32 10.23 4.89
N ASP A 31 9.40 10.84 5.64
CA ASP A 31 9.70 11.89 6.61
C ASP A 31 10.63 11.39 7.74
N SER A 32 10.53 10.09 8.04
CA SER A 32 11.43 9.41 8.98
C SER A 32 12.80 9.06 8.38
N GLY A 33 13.06 9.38 7.10
CA GLY A 33 14.30 9.06 6.40
C GLY A 33 14.43 7.59 5.98
N ALA A 34 13.33 6.85 5.87
CA ALA A 34 13.36 5.50 5.30
C ALA A 34 13.63 5.54 3.79
N GLU A 35 14.29 4.48 3.31
CA GLU A 35 14.60 4.25 1.89
C GLU A 35 13.69 3.15 1.29
N LEU A 36 13.11 2.31 2.15
CA LEU A 36 12.15 1.26 1.83
C LEU A 36 11.05 1.23 2.89
N ILE A 37 9.79 1.04 2.47
CA ILE A 37 8.68 0.65 3.33
C ILE A 37 8.09 -0.67 2.85
N VAL A 38 7.80 -1.58 3.77
CA VAL A 38 7.06 -2.82 3.48
C VAL A 38 5.66 -2.75 4.08
N PHE A 39 4.69 -3.30 3.36
CA PHE A 39 3.28 -3.35 3.76
C PHE A 39 2.81 -4.80 4.01
N PRO A 40 1.71 -5.00 4.75
CA PRO A 40 1.14 -6.33 4.97
C PRO A 40 0.67 -7.02 3.68
N GLU A 41 0.39 -8.31 3.76
CA GLU A 41 -0.24 -9.03 2.65
C GLU A 41 -1.66 -8.50 2.37
N MET A 42 -2.07 -8.48 1.09
CA MET A 42 -3.41 -8.06 0.66
C MET A 42 -3.81 -6.64 1.09
N ILE A 43 -2.89 -5.67 1.05
CA ILE A 43 -3.19 -4.29 1.47
C ILE A 43 -4.30 -3.62 0.67
N ASP A 44 -4.51 -4.03 -0.57
CA ASP A 44 -5.45 -3.41 -1.50
C ASP A 44 -6.90 -3.82 -1.24
N THR A 45 -7.09 -5.06 -0.81
CA THR A 45 -8.39 -5.72 -0.67
C THR A 45 -8.76 -6.01 0.78
N GLY A 46 -7.77 -6.16 1.67
CA GLY A 46 -7.95 -6.71 3.01
C GLY A 46 -8.02 -8.24 3.03
N TYR A 47 -7.72 -8.83 4.18
CA TYR A 47 -7.52 -10.27 4.33
C TYR A 47 -8.83 -11.07 4.50
N SER A 48 -9.67 -11.11 3.45
CA SER A 48 -10.93 -11.87 3.44
C SER A 48 -11.17 -12.54 2.10
N MET A 49 -11.20 -13.88 2.07
CA MET A 49 -11.26 -14.63 0.81
C MET A 49 -12.43 -14.24 -0.13
N PRO A 50 -13.68 -14.08 0.36
CA PRO A 50 -14.77 -13.63 -0.52
C PRO A 50 -14.56 -12.22 -1.08
N VAL A 51 -13.94 -11.34 -0.30
CA VAL A 51 -13.64 -9.97 -0.73
C VAL A 51 -12.51 -9.98 -1.76
N ILE A 52 -11.44 -10.73 -1.51
CA ILE A 52 -10.32 -10.88 -2.44
C ILE A 52 -10.81 -11.40 -3.79
N GLN A 53 -11.61 -12.47 -3.80
CA GLN A 53 -12.16 -13.04 -5.04
C GLN A 53 -13.01 -12.05 -5.84
N LYS A 54 -13.70 -11.13 -5.16
CA LYS A 54 -14.57 -10.14 -5.79
C LYS A 54 -13.83 -8.88 -6.26
N HIS A 55 -12.80 -8.46 -5.53
CA HIS A 55 -12.17 -7.15 -5.68
C HIS A 55 -10.74 -7.18 -6.21
N ALA A 56 -10.10 -8.36 -6.30
CA ALA A 56 -8.76 -8.47 -6.86
C ALA A 56 -8.72 -7.95 -8.31
N THR A 57 -7.68 -7.18 -8.61
CA THR A 57 -7.45 -6.62 -9.94
C THR A 57 -6.15 -7.15 -10.52
N SER A 58 -5.97 -7.02 -11.83
CA SER A 58 -4.67 -7.33 -12.45
C SER A 58 -3.61 -6.29 -12.08
N TRP A 59 -2.34 -6.62 -12.32
CA TRP A 59 -1.20 -5.75 -11.98
C TRP A 59 -1.16 -4.42 -12.77
N SER A 60 -1.86 -4.34 -13.90
CA SER A 60 -1.92 -3.15 -14.73
C SER A 60 -2.98 -2.13 -14.27
N GLU A 61 -3.75 -2.44 -13.24
CA GLU A 61 -4.89 -1.66 -12.75
C GLU A 61 -4.95 -1.72 -11.21
N GLY A 62 -5.89 -1.00 -10.62
CA GLY A 62 -6.09 -0.98 -9.17
C GLY A 62 -4.88 -0.46 -8.40
N ALA A 63 -4.41 -1.25 -7.42
CA ALA A 63 -3.40 -0.80 -6.46
C ALA A 63 -2.02 -0.59 -7.08
N VAL A 64 -1.54 -1.48 -7.95
CA VAL A 64 -0.15 -1.49 -8.41
C VAL A 64 0.27 -0.18 -9.11
N PRO A 65 -0.50 0.37 -10.07
CA PRO A 65 -0.16 1.67 -10.67
C PRO A 65 -0.13 2.82 -9.66
N GLN A 66 -0.99 2.78 -8.63
CA GLN A 66 -1.02 3.79 -7.57
C GLN A 66 0.20 3.67 -6.65
N LEU A 67 0.59 2.45 -6.27
CA LEU A 67 1.82 2.19 -5.50
C LEU A 67 3.06 2.68 -6.26
N GLN A 68 3.15 2.41 -7.56
CA GLN A 68 4.24 2.91 -8.40
C GLN A 68 4.28 4.44 -8.45
N LYS A 69 3.11 5.09 -8.51
CA LYS A 69 3.01 6.55 -8.47
C LYS A 69 3.51 7.09 -7.12
N THR A 70 3.07 6.52 -6.01
CA THR A 70 3.50 6.91 -4.66
C THR A 70 5.01 6.73 -4.47
N ALA A 71 5.56 5.58 -4.88
CA ALA A 71 6.98 5.29 -4.81
C ALA A 71 7.82 6.33 -5.56
N LYS A 72 7.39 6.71 -6.78
CA LYS A 72 8.03 7.76 -7.59
C LYS A 72 7.93 9.13 -6.94
N GLN A 73 6.74 9.51 -6.48
CA GLN A 73 6.50 10.83 -5.87
C GLN A 73 7.31 11.04 -4.59
N LEU A 74 7.45 10.02 -3.76
CA LEU A 74 8.17 10.10 -2.49
C LEU A 74 9.67 9.76 -2.61
N SER A 75 10.11 9.28 -3.78
CA SER A 75 11.45 8.69 -3.93
C SER A 75 11.75 7.71 -2.80
N LEU A 76 10.86 6.72 -2.65
CA LEU A 76 10.83 5.71 -1.60
C LEU A 76 10.53 4.35 -2.25
N ALA A 77 11.30 3.31 -1.92
CA ALA A 77 10.96 1.96 -2.36
C ALA A 77 9.73 1.44 -1.60
N ILE A 78 8.80 0.82 -2.34
CA ILE A 78 7.56 0.21 -1.85
C ILE A 78 7.49 -1.20 -2.42
#